data_AF-A0A350PEC9-F1
#
_entry.id   AF-A0A350PEC9-F1
#
_cell.length_a   1.000
_cell.length_b   1.000
_cell.length_c   1.000
_cell.angle_alpha   90.00
_cell.angle_beta   90.00
_cell.angle_gamma   90.00
#
_symmetry.space_group_name_H-M   'P 1'
#
loop_
_entity.id
_entity.type
_entity.pdbx_description
1 polymer ?
#
loop_
_entity_poly.entity_id
_entity_poly.type
_entity_poly.pdbx_seq_one_letter_code
_entity_poly.pdbx_strand_id
1 'polypeptide(L)'
;NIKDLKILLKNRALENKHYDASSLLVTSSRHRDALLKTKEHIQAALTGLDNGLTGDFLSIDLRAALNELGTVTGEITNEHILDSIFSRFCIGK
;
A
#
# COMPACT_ATOMS: atom_id res chain seq x y z
N ASN A 1 25.39 8.95 32.44
CA ASN A 1 25.44 7.49 32.32
C ASN A 1 25.17 7.10 30.86
N ILE A 2 26.18 6.61 30.13
CA ILE A 2 26.09 6.40 28.67
C ILE A 2 25.05 5.33 28.30
N LYS A 3 24.81 4.36 29.19
CA LYS A 3 23.79 3.31 28.99
C LYS A 3 22.38 3.88 28.88
N ASP A 4 22.03 4.77 29.80
CA ASP A 4 20.70 5.38 29.86
C ASP A 4 20.45 6.26 28.63
N LEU A 5 21.48 6.97 28.16
CA LEU A 5 21.42 7.75 26.93
C LEU A 5 21.18 6.87 25.69
N LYS A 6 21.84 5.72 25.58
CA LYS A 6 21.63 4.78 24.47
C LYS A 6 20.20 4.24 24.44
N ILE A 7 19.62 3.93 25.61
CA ILE A 7 18.24 3.45 25.72
C ILE A 7 17.26 4.56 25.29
N LEU A 8 17.48 5.79 25.77
CA LEU A 8 16.62 6.92 25.45
C LEU A 8 16.66 7.27 23.95
N LEU A 9 17.84 7.25 23.34
CA LEU A 9 18.01 7.45 21.90
C LEU A 9 17.31 6.36 21.08
N LYS A 10 17.44 5.09 21.49
CA LYS A 10 16.76 3.96 20.83
C LYS A 10 15.24 4.13 20.89
N ASN A 11 14.68 4.45 22.05
CA ASN A 11 13.24 4.61 22.22
C ASN A 11 12.69 5.78 21.39
N ARG A 12 13.44 6.88 21.33
CA ARG A 12 13.06 8.06 20.53
C ARG A 12 13.15 7.81 19.03
N ALA A 13 14.21 7.16 18.57
CA ALA A 13 14.42 6.84 17.15
C ALA A 13 13.37 5.85 16.61
N LEU A 14 12.85 4.97 17.47
CA LEU A 14 11.85 3.97 17.10
C LEU A 14 10.40 4.44 17.37
N GLU A 15 10.18 5.69 17.79
CA GLU A 15 8.85 6.20 18.19
C GLU A 15 8.12 5.29 19.21
N ASN A 16 8.85 4.60 20.09
CA ASN A 16 8.32 3.54 20.97
C ASN A 16 7.61 2.37 20.26
N LYS A 17 7.79 2.18 18.96
CA LYS A 17 7.33 0.99 18.24
C LYS A 17 8.36 -0.13 18.41
N HIS A 18 7.91 -1.29 18.87
CA HIS A 18 8.72 -2.51 18.85
C HIS A 18 8.71 -3.05 17.42
N TYR A 19 9.80 -2.83 16.68
CA TYR A 19 10.04 -3.53 15.43
C TYR A 19 10.73 -4.84 15.77
N ASP A 20 10.04 -5.94 15.54
CA ASP A 20 10.66 -7.25 15.60
C ASP A 20 11.57 -7.40 14.38
N ALA A 21 12.68 -8.14 14.47
CA ALA A 21 13.58 -8.36 13.32
C ALA A 21 12.88 -9.12 12.18
N SER A 22 11.74 -9.75 12.49
CA SER A 22 10.81 -10.38 11.55
C SER A 22 9.86 -9.40 10.85
N SER A 23 9.77 -8.14 11.31
CA SER A 23 8.96 -7.12 10.67
C SER A 23 9.63 -6.70 9.36
N LEU A 24 8.92 -6.86 8.25
CA LEU A 24 9.36 -6.39 6.94
C LEU A 24 9.58 -4.88 6.99
N LEU A 25 10.85 -4.47 7.03
CA LEU A 25 11.25 -3.06 7.00
C LEU A 25 11.37 -2.58 5.57
N VAL A 26 10.55 -1.60 5.19
CA VAL A 26 10.68 -0.90 3.92
C VAL A 26 11.80 0.13 4.06
N THR A 27 13.00 -0.22 3.61
CA THR A 27 14.20 0.63 3.72
C THR A 27 14.38 1.59 2.54
N SER A 28 13.75 1.31 1.40
CA SER A 28 13.82 2.13 0.20
C SER A 28 12.76 3.23 0.24
N SER A 29 13.18 4.50 0.15
CA SER A 29 12.24 5.64 0.01
C SER A 29 11.31 5.46 -1.18
N ARG A 30 11.83 4.92 -2.30
CA ARG A 30 11.04 4.63 -3.50
C ARG A 30 9.91 3.64 -3.22
N HIS A 31 10.21 2.55 -2.50
CA HIS A 31 9.18 1.56 -2.15
C HIS A 31 8.16 2.14 -1.18
N ARG A 32 8.62 2.94 -0.21
CA ARG A 32 7.74 3.64 0.71
C ARG A 32 6.76 4.56 -0.03
N ASP A 33 7.26 5.33 -0.99
CA ASP A 33 6.42 6.28 -1.74
C ASP A 33 5.42 5.55 -2.64
N ALA A 34 5.83 4.47 -3.31
CA ALA A 34 4.94 3.61 -4.07
C ALA A 34 3.83 2.97 -3.21
N LEU A 35 4.17 2.49 -2.01
CA LEU A 35 3.21 1.94 -1.05
C LEU A 35 2.24 3.01 -0.51
N LEU A 36 2.71 4.23 -0.29
CA LEU A 36 1.86 5.35 0.12
C LEU A 36 0.83 5.69 -0.95
N LYS A 37 1.27 5.83 -2.21
CA LYS A 37 0.35 6.08 -3.33
C LYS A 37 -0.63 4.92 -3.55
N THR A 38 -0.15 3.68 -3.45
CA THR A 38 -1.01 2.49 -3.49
C THR A 38 -2.13 2.58 -2.46
N LYS A 39 -1.80 2.96 -1.22
CA LYS A 39 -2.77 3.16 -0.15
C LYS A 39 -3.77 4.28 -0.48
N GLU A 40 -3.31 5.42 -1.01
CA GLU A 40 -4.17 6.54 -1.39
C GLU A 40 -5.21 6.12 -2.43
N HIS A 41 -4.79 5.41 -3.47
CA HIS A 41 -5.69 4.88 -4.50
C HIS A 41 -6.69 3.87 -3.94
N ILE A 42 -6.27 2.97 -3.05
CA ILE A 42 -7.20 2.04 -2.39
C ILE A 42 -8.23 2.80 -1.54
N GLN A 43 -7.83 3.85 -0.84
CA GLN A 43 -8.74 4.67 -0.05
C GLN A 43 -9.73 5.45 -0.93
N ALA A 44 -9.30 5.93 -2.09
CA ALA A 44 -10.18 6.55 -3.08
C ALA A 44 -11.22 5.54 -3.61
N ALA A 45 -10.79 4.32 -3.97
CA ALA A 45 -11.69 3.25 -4.40
C ALA A 45 -12.71 2.87 -3.30
N LEU A 46 -12.28 2.73 -2.05
CA LEU A 46 -13.17 2.45 -0.92
C LEU A 46 -14.18 3.58 -0.71
N THR A 47 -13.72 4.83 -0.76
CA THR A 47 -14.60 6.00 -0.65
C THR A 47 -15.61 6.05 -1.79
N GLY A 48 -15.18 5.73 -3.00
CA GLY A 48 -16.04 5.60 -4.18
C GLY A 48 -17.10 4.52 -4.01
N LEU A 49 -16.71 3.37 -3.44
CA LEU A 49 -17.61 2.26 -3.17
C LEU A 49 -18.67 2.66 -2.14
N ASP A 50 -18.27 3.31 -1.05
CA ASP A 50 -19.18 3.80 -0.01
C ASP A 50 -20.16 4.86 -0.55
N ASN A 51 -19.73 5.64 -1.55
CA ASN A 51 -20.55 6.62 -2.26
C ASN A 51 -21.42 6.01 -3.39
N GLY A 52 -21.38 4.70 -3.60
CA GLY A 52 -22.18 4.01 -4.62
C GLY A 52 -21.72 4.25 -6.06
N LEU A 53 -20.43 4.57 -6.28
CA LEU A 53 -19.88 4.65 -7.63
C LEU A 53 -19.92 3.29 -8.34
N THR A 54 -20.08 3.31 -9.66
CA THR A 54 -20.06 2.09 -10.47
C THR A 54 -18.66 1.49 -10.55
N GLY A 55 -18.61 0.17 -10.80
CA GLY A 55 -17.35 -0.57 -10.91
C GLY A 55 -16.36 0.03 -11.91
N ASP A 56 -16.84 0.68 -12.98
CA ASP A 56 -15.98 1.35 -13.96
C ASP A 56 -15.15 2.48 -13.33
N PHE A 57 -15.75 3.30 -12.47
CA PHE A 57 -15.04 4.37 -11.77
C PHE A 57 -14.09 3.82 -10.71
N LEU A 58 -14.53 2.81 -9.95
CA LEU A 58 -13.67 2.15 -8.96
C LEU A 58 -12.45 1.50 -9.63
N SER A 59 -12.62 1.03 -10.86
CA SER A 59 -11.54 0.35 -11.60
C SER A 59 -10.35 1.25 -11.90
N ILE A 60 -10.56 2.56 -12.01
CA ILE A 60 -9.51 3.55 -12.27
C ILE A 60 -8.54 3.58 -11.09
N ASP A 61 -9.08 3.72 -9.88
CA ASP A 61 -8.29 3.79 -8.65
C ASP A 61 -7.61 2.44 -8.36
N LEU A 62 -8.30 1.32 -8.56
CA LEU A 62 -7.70 -0.01 -8.37
C LEU A 62 -6.56 -0.28 -9.35
N ARG A 63 -6.68 0.16 -10.62
CA ARG A 63 -5.60 0.07 -11.61
C ARG A 63 -4.40 0.92 -11.19
N ALA A 64 -4.63 2.13 -10.72
CA ALA A 64 -3.57 3.01 -10.24
C ALA A 64 -2.84 2.41 -9.02
N ALA A 65 -3.58 1.84 -8.07
CA ALA A 65 -3.01 1.14 -6.92
C ALA A 65 -2.10 -0.03 -7.35
N LEU A 66 -2.56 -0.86 -8.29
CA LEU A 66 -1.79 -1.99 -8.80
C LEU A 66 -0.54 -1.56 -9.56
N ASN A 67 -0.61 -0.48 -10.32
CA ASN A 67 0.56 0.07 -11.02
C ASN A 67 1.65 0.50 -10.05
N GLU A 68 1.29 1.28 -9.02
CA GLU A 68 2.23 1.74 -8.01
C GLU A 68 2.83 0.55 -7.25
N LEU A 69 2.01 -0.46 -6.91
CA LEU A 69 2.49 -1.67 -6.26
C LEU A 69 3.44 -2.50 -7.15
N GLY A 70 3.14 -2.61 -8.45
CA GLY A 70 4.00 -3.29 -9.43
C GLY A 70 5.39 -2.63 -9.56
N THR A 71 5.50 -1.32 -9.33
CA THR A 71 6.82 -0.68 -9.27
C THR A 71 7.69 -1.18 -8.11
N VAL A 72 7.09 -1.70 -7.03
CA VAL A 72 7.80 -2.25 -5.87
C VAL A 72 8.37 -3.62 -6.18
N THR A 73 7.60 -4.50 -6.82
CA THR A 73 8.01 -5.86 -7.16
C THR A 73 8.84 -5.94 -8.44
N GLY A 74 8.80 -4.90 -9.29
CA GLY A 74 9.44 -4.90 -10.60
C GLY A 74 8.64 -5.66 -11.66
N GLU A 75 7.48 -6.21 -11.28
CA GLU A 75 6.56 -6.88 -12.19
C GLU A 75 5.56 -5.85 -12.72
N ILE A 76 5.65 -5.52 -14.01
CA ILE A 76 4.59 -4.83 -14.73
C ILE A 76 3.67 -5.90 -15.35
N THR A 77 2.96 -6.64 -14.52
CA THR A 77 1.91 -7.57 -14.98
C THR A 77 0.55 -6.99 -14.67
N ASN A 78 0.23 -5.91 -15.39
CA ASN A 78 -1.02 -5.17 -15.26
C ASN A 78 -2.23 -6.09 -15.47
N GLU A 79 -2.23 -6.89 -16.54
CA GLU A 79 -3.43 -7.59 -17.01
C GLU A 79 -3.91 -8.73 -16.10
N HIS A 80 -3.02 -9.61 -15.63
CA HIS A 80 -3.46 -10.80 -14.88
C HIS A 80 -3.99 -10.51 -13.48
N ILE A 81 -3.43 -9.51 -12.79
CA ILE A 81 -3.89 -9.13 -11.44
C ILE A 81 -5.23 -8.42 -11.53
N LEU A 82 -5.39 -7.55 -12.55
CA LEU A 82 -6.67 -6.91 -12.84
C LEU A 82 -7.76 -7.95 -13.12
N ASP A 83 -7.51 -8.90 -14.02
CA ASP A 83 -8.46 -9.95 -14.35
C ASP A 83 -8.88 -10.75 -13.11
N SER A 84 -7.94 -11.09 -12.23
CA SER A 84 -8.28 -11.80 -10.99
C SER A 84 -9.17 -10.98 -10.05
N ILE A 85 -8.92 -9.67 -9.91
CA ILE A 85 -9.71 -8.81 -9.02
C ILE A 85 -11.10 -8.57 -9.62
N PHE A 86 -11.18 -8.22 -10.91
CA PHE A 86 -12.43 -7.92 -11.60
C PHE A 86 -13.25 -9.15 -11.98
N SER A 87 -12.68 -10.36 -12.02
CA SER A 87 -13.45 -11.60 -12.19
C SER A 87 -14.55 -11.80 -11.13
N ARG A 88 -14.41 -11.13 -9.97
CA ARG A 88 -15.35 -11.19 -8.85
C ARG A 88 -16.27 -9.99 -8.75
N PHE A 89 -15.96 -8.90 -9.45
CA PHE A 89 -16.86 -7.76 -9.57
C PHE A 89 -17.70 -8.01 -10.81
N CYS A 90 -18.97 -8.33 -10.64
CA CYS A 90 -19.90 -8.41 -11.76
C CYS A 90 -19.89 -7.07 -12.51
N ILE A 91 -19.17 -7.00 -13.63
CA ILE A 91 -19.30 -5.93 -14.61
C ILE A 91 -20.66 -6.15 -15.27
N GLY A 92 -21.70 -5.56 -14.68
CA GLY A 92 -23.00 -5.38 -15.30
C GLY A 92 -23.84 -6.65 -15.53
N LYS A 93 -24.84 -6.83 -14.66
CA LYS A 93 -26.23 -6.90 -15.14
C LYS A 93 -26.98 -5.70 -14.59
#